data_AF-A0A383EX78-F1
#
_entry.id   AF-A0A383EX78-F1
#
_cell.length_a   1.000
_cell.length_b   1.000
_cell.length_c   1.000
_cell.angle_alpha   90.00
_cell.angle_beta   90.00
_cell.angle_gamma   90.00
#
_symmetry.space_group_name_H-M   'P 1'
#
loop_
_entity.id
_entity.type
_entity.pdbx_description
1 polymer ?
#
loop_
_entity_poly.entity_id
_entity_poly.type
_entity_poly.pdbx_seq_one_letter_code
_entity_poly.pdbx_strand_id
1 'polypeptide(L)' 'MFKFLKLRSFWFLLLFLSLCGSSFAFLILNWEQNKIEGKVKVRIPKGKTLKEITAILSEENIVKSDRSFMLAVRSLG' A
#
# COMPACT_ATOMS: atom_id res chain seq x y z
N MET A 1 -35.77 21.17 11.56
CA MET A 1 -35.22 19.92 12.15
C MET A 1 -34.47 19.04 11.14
N PHE A 2 -35.03 18.71 9.97
CA PHE A 2 -34.39 17.84 8.96
C PHE A 2 -33.02 18.31 8.43
N LYS A 3 -32.82 19.60 8.17
CA LYS A 3 -31.52 20.14 7.67
C LYS A 3 -30.37 19.95 8.67
N PHE A 4 -30.66 20.08 9.97
CA PHE A 4 -29.67 19.95 11.04
C PHE A 4 -29.22 18.49 11.23
N LEU A 5 -30.16 17.54 11.14
CA LEU A 5 -29.85 16.11 11.20
C LEU A 5 -28.96 15.67 10.01
N LYS A 6 -29.22 16.23 8.82
CA LYS A 6 -28.45 15.96 7.59
C LYS A 6 -27.04 16.54 7.65
N LEU A 7 -26.88 17.73 8.21
CA LEU A 7 -25.57 18.36 8.43
C LEU A 7 -24.73 17.57 9.45
N ARG A 8 -25.34 17.10 10.55
CA ARG A 8 -24.64 16.29 11.55
C ARG A 8 -24.23 14.91 11.00
N SER A 9 -25.09 14.28 10.21
CA SER A 9 -24.77 13.02 9.52
C SER A 9 -23.64 13.18 8.51
N PHE A 10 -23.57 14.31 7.81
CA PHE A 10 -22.47 14.60 6.88
C PHE A 10 -21.11 14.64 7.59
N TRP A 11 -21.01 15.28 8.76
CA TRP A 11 -19.77 15.31 9.54
C TRP A 11 -19.33 13.93 10.02
N PHE A 12 -20.27 13.08 10.44
CA PHE A 12 -19.95 11.69 10.80
C PHE A 12 -19.44 10.90 9.59
N LEU A 13 -20.03 11.10 8.41
CA LEU A 13 -19.59 10.44 7.19
C LEU A 13 -18.20 10.90 6.76
N LEU A 14 -17.92 12.20 6.84
CA LEU A 14 -16.61 12.77 6.55
C LEU A 14 -15.53 12.23 7.50
N LEU A 15 -15.84 12.17 8.80
CA LEU A 15 -14.93 11.64 9.81
C LEU A 15 -14.65 10.15 9.58
N PHE A 16 -15.67 9.38 9.22
CA PHE A 16 -15.52 7.97 8.87
C PHE A 16 -14.62 7.77 7.64
N LEU A 17 -14.84 8.54 6.57
CA LEU A 17 -14.00 8.52 5.37
C LEU A 17 -12.53 8.87 5.69
N SER A 18 -12.32 9.91 6.51
CA SER A 18 -10.98 10.29 6.96
C SER A 18 -10.30 9.17 7.77
N LEU A 19 -11.04 8.48 8.63
CA LEU A 19 -10.51 7.39 9.46
C LEU A 19 -10.17 6.15 8.61
N CYS A 20 -11.01 5.83 7.61
CA CYS A 20 -10.72 4.77 6.65
C CYS A 20 -9.46 5.09 5.83
N GLY A 21 -9.35 6.32 5.33
CA GLY A 21 -8.19 6.76 4.56
C GLY A 21 -6.88 6.71 5.36
N SER A 22 -6.90 7.21 6.61
CA SER A 22 -5.72 7.16 7.48
C SER A 22 -5.33 5.73 7.87
N SER A 23 -6.30 4.86 8.13
CA SER A 23 -6.05 3.44 8.40
C SER A 23 -5.42 2.74 7.20
N PHE A 24 -5.94 2.98 5.99
CA PHE A 24 -5.35 2.42 4.77
C PHE A 24 -3.94 2.93 4.52
N ALA A 25 -3.70 4.24 4.67
CA ALA A 25 -2.37 4.83 4.57
C ALA A 25 -1.41 4.24 5.62
N PHE A 26 -1.87 4.02 6.86
CA PHE A 26 -1.08 3.41 7.91
C PHE A 26 -0.64 2.00 7.56
N LEU A 27 -1.51 1.18 6.97
CA LEU A 27 -1.17 -0.18 6.51
C LEU A 27 -0.12 -0.17 5.40
N ILE A 28 -0.19 0.79 4.47
CA ILE A 28 0.79 0.92 3.39
C ILE A 28 2.14 1.39 3.94
N LEU A 29 2.15 2.39 4.82
CA LEU A 29 3.37 2.98 5.38
C LEU A 29 4.09 2.06 6.36
N ASN A 30 3.36 1.32 7.18
CA ASN A 30 3.92 0.39 8.17
C ASN A 30 4.08 -1.03 7.61
N TRP A 31 4.05 -1.15 6.29
CA TRP A 31 4.28 -2.43 5.69
C TRP A 31 5.65 -3.00 6.06
N GLU A 32 5.63 -4.24 6.51
CA GLU A 32 6.84 -4.93 6.90
C GLU A 32 7.73 -5.27 5.69
N GLN A 33 8.87 -4.61 5.59
CA GLN A 33 9.92 -4.92 4.63
C GLN A 33 10.97 -5.83 5.28
N ASN A 34 11.64 -6.66 4.48
CA ASN A 34 12.78 -7.41 5.00
C ASN A 34 13.91 -6.44 5.35
N LYS A 35 14.63 -6.72 6.44
CA LYS A 35 15.80 -5.94 6.81
C LYS A 35 16.93 -6.29 5.84
N ILE A 36 17.29 -5.35 4.99
CA ILE A 36 18.40 -5.50 4.04
C ILE A 36 19.66 -4.92 4.69
N GLU A 37 20.70 -5.74 4.82
CA GLU A 37 22.01 -5.27 5.27
C GLU A 37 22.76 -4.64 4.09
N GLY A 38 22.91 -3.31 4.11
CA GLY A 38 23.64 -2.57 3.10
C GLY A 38 22.82 -2.21 1.85
N LYS A 39 23.47 -2.15 0.69
CA LYS A 39 22.85 -1.76 -0.59
C LYS A 39 22.80 -2.97 -1.52
N VAL A 40 21.60 -3.31 -1.98
CA VAL A 40 21.39 -4.38 -2.97
C VAL A 40 21.11 -3.76 -4.34
N LYS A 41 21.80 -4.26 -5.37
CA LYS A 41 21.57 -3.86 -6.76
C LYS A 41 20.86 -5.01 -7.49
N VAL A 42 19.59 -4.80 -7.80
CA VAL A 42 18.78 -5.75 -8.56
C VAL A 42 18.76 -5.37 -10.03
N ARG A 43 18.88 -6.35 -10.92
CA ARG A 43 18.68 -6.15 -12.36
C ARG A 43 17.27 -6.59 -12.73
N ILE A 44 16.47 -5.66 -13.23
CA ILE A 44 15.13 -5.96 -13.76
C ILE A 44 15.21 -5.92 -15.29
N PRO A 45 15.06 -7.07 -15.98
CA PRO A 45 15.00 -7.10 -17.44
C PRO A 45 13.82 -6.29 -17.98
N LYS A 46 13.99 -5.67 -19.15
CA LYS A 46 12.91 -4.95 -19.84
C LYS A 46 11.78 -5.92 -20.21
N GLY A 47 10.54 -5.42 -20.18
CA GLY A 47 9.35 -6.19 -20.58
C GLY A 47 8.80 -7.12 -19.49
N LYS A 48 9.38 -7.12 -18.29
CA LYS A 48 8.89 -7.93 -17.17
C LYS A 48 7.57 -7.39 -16.61
N THR A 49 6.66 -8.29 -16.30
CA THR A 49 5.40 -7.99 -15.62
C THR A 49 5.64 -7.71 -14.14
N LEU A 50 4.72 -7.01 -13.48
CA LEU A 50 4.79 -6.76 -12.03
C LEU A 50 4.93 -8.07 -11.24
N LYS A 51 4.26 -9.14 -11.65
CA LYS A 51 4.36 -10.46 -11.00
C LYS A 51 5.78 -11.02 -11.09
N GLU A 52 6.41 -10.95 -12.27
CA GLU A 52 7.78 -11.42 -12.44
C GLU A 52 8.81 -10.54 -11.73
N ILE A 53 8.61 -9.23 -11.71
CA ILE A 53 9.45 -8.30 -10.93
C ILE A 53 9.35 -8.66 -9.44
N THR A 54 8.15 -8.90 -8.95
CA THR A 54 7.93 -9.30 -7.55
C THR A 54 8.63 -10.61 -7.23
N ALA A 55 8.57 -11.60 -8.13
CA ALA A 55 9.29 -12.86 -7.96
C ALA A 55 10.82 -12.64 -7.85
N ILE A 56 11.40 -11.83 -8.72
CA ILE A 56 12.83 -11.48 -8.67
C ILE A 56 13.19 -10.82 -7.32
N LEU A 57 12.37 -9.89 -6.83
CA LEU A 57 12.61 -9.23 -5.55
C LEU A 57 12.40 -10.15 -4.34
N SER A 58 11.51 -11.14 -4.46
CA SER A 58 11.25 -12.15 -3.44
C SER A 58 12.42 -13.13 -3.33
N GLU A 59 12.96 -13.58 -4.46
CA GLU A 59 14.15 -14.44 -4.54
C GLU A 59 15.39 -13.79 -3.87
N GLU A 60 15.55 -12.48 -4.05
CA GLU A 60 16.62 -11.68 -3.43
C GLU A 60 16.32 -11.33 -1.95
N ASN A 61 15.25 -11.86 -1.36
CA ASN A 61 14.79 -11.55 0.01
C ASN A 61 14.55 -10.04 0.26
N ILE A 62 14.24 -9.27 -0.77
CA ILE A 62 13.96 -7.83 -0.66
C ILE A 62 12.52 -7.61 -0.20
N VAL A 63 11.59 -8.35 -0.80
CA VAL A 63 10.17 -8.25 -0.49
C VAL A 63 9.76 -9.39 0.44
N LYS A 64 9.10 -9.05 1.55
CA LYS A 64 8.60 -10.05 2.52
C LYS A 64 7.34 -10.76 2.05
N SER A 65 6.47 -10.06 1.31
CA SER A 65 5.20 -10.60 0.83
C SER A 65 4.84 -10.06 -0.55
N ASP A 66 4.79 -10.97 -1.52
CA ASP A 66 4.53 -10.68 -2.93
C ASP A 66 3.19 -9.97 -3.14
N ARG A 67 2.12 -10.52 -2.55
CA ARG A 67 0.73 -10.00 -2.71
C ARG A 67 0.63 -8.57 -2.28
N SER A 68 1.24 -8.37 -1.13
CA SER A 68 1.42 -7.11 -0.49
C SER A 68 2.13 -6.20 -1.52
N PHE A 69 3.37 -6.48 -1.91
CA PHE A 69 4.13 -5.57 -2.79
C PHE A 69 3.38 -5.21 -4.08
N MET A 70 2.75 -6.21 -4.71
CA MET A 70 1.93 -5.99 -5.90
C MET A 70 0.72 -5.08 -5.64
N LEU A 71 0.07 -5.18 -4.48
CA LEU A 71 -1.03 -4.29 -4.11
C LEU A 71 -0.54 -2.86 -3.96
N ALA A 72 0.57 -2.64 -3.27
CA ALA A 72 1.14 -1.30 -3.08
C ALA A 72 1.48 -0.64 -4.42
N VAL A 73 2.18 -1.34 -5.31
CA VAL A 73 2.52 -0.82 -6.65
C VAL A 73 1.25 -0.52 -7.46
N ARG A 74 0.24 -1.39 -7.43
CA ARG A 74 -1.03 -1.15 -8.13
C ARG A 74 -1.83 0.02 -7.56
N SER A 75 -1.73 0.27 -6.26
CA SER A 75 -2.44 1.35 -5.58
C SER A 75 -1.75 2.70 -5.70
N LEU A 76 -0.41 2.73 -5.84
CA LEU A 76 0.39 3.95 -5.83
C LEU A 76 0.82 4.43 -7.23
N GLY A 77 0.79 3.56 -8.24
CA GLY A 77 1.28 3.85 -9.60
C GLY A 77 2.76 3.55 -9.77
#